data_AF-A0A2W6BIM6-F1
#
_entry.id   AF-A0A2W6BIM6-F1
#
_cell.length_a   1.000
_cell.length_b   1.000
_cell.length_c   1.000
_cell.angle_alpha   90.00
_cell.angle_beta   90.00
_cell.angle_gamma   90.00
#
_symmetry.space_group_name_H-M   'P 1'
#
loop_
_entity.id
_entity.type
_entity.pdbx_description
1 polymer ?
#
loop_
_entity_poly.entity_id
_entity_poly.type
_entity_poly.pdbx_seq_one_letter_code
_entity_poly.pdbx_strand_id
1 'polypeptide(L)'
;MKALRALGILSFMGAVLLACVPAGIITANNVHAAAPPNTARFKGTVVEVYLYALAVRADDGHFLSVHLRDSTRYRVDGALVAARPTFHEGQRVRVLGTWLDDETVRARVVSINDRWQDLPHIQATVLQVFPNMLQVKRLDGVLETVRLNEDTIYVVDGLRVATRPVFREGQSVRAVGTRIDDETMNGKVVSIDDRRADRVRFAATVTEVAGDLLIVRRDDGAYVFVKLSEDAYYFINGKLVPRRPLFREGEAIRVVAVRIDDATFRALKVFTRVIPEP
;
A
#
# COMPACT_ATOMS: atom_id res chain seq x y z
N MET A 1 59.50 -12.31 -34.39
CA MET A 1 59.40 -10.86 -34.11
C MET A 1 58.60 -10.72 -32.81
N LYS A 2 59.28 -10.47 -31.67
CA LYS A 2 59.28 -9.19 -30.92
C LYS A 2 57.84 -8.69 -30.66
N ALA A 3 57.33 -8.51 -29.43
CA ALA A 3 58.02 -7.93 -28.28
C ALA A 3 57.40 -8.30 -26.91
N LEU A 4 58.31 -8.46 -25.96
CA LEU A 4 58.20 -8.38 -24.51
C LEU A 4 57.89 -6.94 -24.07
N ARG A 5 56.96 -6.72 -23.11
CA ARG A 5 56.92 -5.54 -22.21
C ARG A 5 56.23 -6.00 -20.91
N ALA A 6 56.93 -6.27 -19.80
CA ALA A 6 57.69 -5.39 -18.89
C ALA A 6 56.80 -4.59 -17.90
N LEU A 7 56.86 -5.08 -16.64
CA LEU A 7 56.85 -4.43 -15.33
C LEU A 7 56.43 -2.95 -15.17
N GLY A 8 55.70 -2.68 -14.08
CA GLY A 8 55.61 -1.36 -13.47
C GLY A 8 54.80 -1.35 -12.16
N ILE A 9 55.33 -1.96 -11.09
CA ILE A 9 54.86 -1.73 -9.72
C ILE A 9 55.58 -0.49 -9.20
N LEU A 10 54.84 0.57 -8.89
CA LEU A 10 55.38 1.77 -8.23
C LEU A 10 54.83 1.85 -6.80
N SER A 11 55.72 1.66 -5.84
CA SER A 11 55.54 1.97 -4.43
C SER A 11 55.55 3.49 -4.23
N PHE A 12 54.56 4.03 -3.52
CA PHE A 12 54.63 5.37 -2.95
C PHE A 12 54.61 5.28 -1.42
N MET A 13 55.79 5.35 -0.82
CA MET A 13 55.96 5.77 0.57
C MET A 13 55.90 7.30 0.59
N GLY A 14 54.86 7.85 1.21
CA GLY A 14 54.77 9.26 1.58
C GLY A 14 54.81 9.39 3.09
N ALA A 15 56.00 9.68 3.64
CA ALA A 15 56.15 10.19 4.99
C ALA A 15 55.74 11.66 5.00
N VAL A 16 54.80 12.06 5.87
CA VAL A 16 54.50 13.47 6.11
C VAL A 16 54.41 13.74 7.62
N LEU A 17 55.42 14.49 8.05
CA LEU A 17 55.52 15.46 9.15
C LEU A 17 54.58 15.38 10.36
N LEU A 18 55.22 15.18 11.52
CA LEU A 18 54.81 15.72 12.81
C LEU A 18 54.70 17.26 12.75
N ALA A 19 53.52 17.78 13.10
CA ALA A 19 53.37 19.16 13.55
C ALA A 19 52.69 19.16 14.93
N CYS A 20 53.41 19.68 15.92
CA CYS A 20 52.98 19.93 17.28
C CYS A 20 52.12 21.21 17.31
N VAL A 21 50.92 21.15 17.88
CA VAL A 21 50.11 22.34 18.22
C VAL A 21 49.59 22.17 19.65
N PRO A 22 49.72 23.19 20.52
CA PRO A 22 49.48 23.06 21.96
C PRO A 22 47.99 23.15 22.35
N ALA A 23 47.76 22.70 23.58
CA ALA A 23 46.48 22.57 24.27
C ALA A 23 45.66 23.86 24.38
N GLY A 24 44.32 23.70 24.30
CA GLY A 24 43.39 24.80 24.51
C GLY A 24 41.90 24.42 24.47
N ILE A 25 41.42 23.75 25.53
CA ILE A 25 40.10 23.89 26.19
C ILE A 25 38.79 23.61 25.40
N ILE A 26 37.92 22.86 26.09
CA ILE A 26 36.47 22.62 25.93
C ILE A 26 36.08 21.52 24.94
N THR A 27 35.72 20.36 25.49
CA THR A 27 34.73 19.50 24.81
C THR A 27 33.70 19.05 25.83
N ALA A 28 32.50 19.60 25.66
CA ALA A 28 31.30 19.19 26.34
C ALA A 28 31.12 17.67 26.23
N ASN A 29 30.60 17.06 27.29
CA ASN A 29 30.06 15.70 27.24
C ASN A 29 28.98 15.64 26.15
N ASN A 30 29.39 15.26 24.94
CA ASN A 30 28.47 14.84 23.89
C ASN A 30 27.92 13.49 24.32
N VAL A 31 26.85 13.52 25.11
CA VAL A 31 25.88 12.43 25.10
C VAL A 31 25.31 12.43 23.69
N HIS A 32 25.92 11.64 22.81
CA HIS A 32 25.35 11.31 21.52
C HIS A 32 24.01 10.65 21.82
N ALA A 33 22.93 11.42 21.70
CA ALA A 33 21.59 10.85 21.60
C ALA A 33 21.65 9.87 20.43
N ALA A 34 21.48 8.57 20.73
CA ALA A 34 21.43 7.55 19.71
C ALA A 34 20.43 7.97 18.63
N ALA A 35 20.89 8.06 17.38
CA ALA A 35 20.02 8.34 16.25
C ALA A 35 18.81 7.39 16.31
N PRO A 36 17.58 7.88 16.06
CA PRO A 36 16.41 7.01 16.12
C PRO A 36 16.62 5.80 15.19
N PRO A 37 16.24 4.59 15.61
CA PRO A 37 16.44 3.41 14.78
C PRO A 37 15.68 3.59 13.46
N ASN A 38 16.43 3.74 12.36
CA ASN A 38 15.90 3.87 10.99
C ASN A 38 15.10 2.62 10.64
N THR A 39 13.82 2.65 10.98
CA THR A 39 12.93 1.52 10.84
C THR A 39 12.56 1.38 9.37
N ALA A 40 12.83 0.22 8.79
CA ALA A 40 12.47 -0.11 7.43
C ALA A 40 11.10 -0.79 7.42
N ARG A 41 10.19 -0.33 6.57
CA ARG A 41 8.91 -1.01 6.32
C ARG A 41 8.55 -0.90 4.85
N PHE A 42 8.54 -2.02 4.15
CA PHE A 42 8.21 -2.05 2.74
C PHE A 42 7.52 -3.37 2.34
N LYS A 43 7.03 -3.39 1.11
CA LYS A 43 6.49 -4.56 0.43
C LYS A 43 7.28 -4.74 -0.86
N GLY A 44 7.41 -5.98 -1.30
CA GLY A 44 8.06 -6.27 -2.56
C GLY A 44 7.89 -7.72 -2.96
N THR A 45 8.61 -8.10 -4.00
CA THR A 45 8.64 -9.45 -4.57
C THR A 45 10.05 -10.00 -4.43
N VAL A 46 10.19 -11.20 -3.90
CA VAL A 46 11.47 -11.92 -3.82
C VAL A 46 11.94 -12.21 -5.24
N VAL A 47 13.15 -11.77 -5.57
CA VAL A 47 13.78 -11.99 -6.87
C VAL A 47 14.81 -13.10 -6.79
N GLU A 48 15.44 -13.28 -5.62
CA GLU A 48 16.42 -14.33 -5.39
C GLU A 48 16.45 -14.71 -3.90
N VAL A 49 16.70 -15.98 -3.61
CA VAL A 49 16.71 -16.53 -2.25
C VAL A 49 18.10 -17.02 -1.88
N TYR A 50 18.65 -16.46 -0.80
CA TYR A 50 19.93 -16.87 -0.23
C TYR A 50 19.76 -17.55 1.12
N LEU A 51 20.83 -18.22 1.57
CA LEU A 51 20.83 -18.94 2.85
C LEU A 51 20.55 -18.01 4.03
N TYR A 52 20.95 -16.74 4.02
CA TYR A 52 20.68 -15.79 5.11
C TYR A 52 20.17 -14.42 4.63
N ALA A 53 19.71 -14.35 3.38
CA ALA A 53 19.20 -13.11 2.81
C ALA A 53 18.13 -13.37 1.74
N LEU A 54 17.37 -12.35 1.40
CA LEU A 54 16.50 -12.31 0.23
C LEU A 54 16.88 -11.09 -0.60
N ALA A 55 17.00 -11.25 -1.92
CA ALA A 55 16.93 -10.09 -2.82
C ALA A 55 15.45 -9.81 -3.09
N VAL A 56 15.00 -8.59 -2.82
CA VAL A 56 13.59 -8.20 -2.95
C VAL A 56 13.50 -6.96 -3.84
N ARG A 57 12.71 -7.04 -4.91
CA ARG A 57 12.29 -5.85 -5.65
C ARG A 57 11.12 -5.23 -4.92
N ALA A 58 11.33 -4.07 -4.31
CA ALA A 58 10.29 -3.31 -3.65
C ALA A 58 9.22 -2.83 -4.63
N ASP A 59 8.02 -2.53 -4.12
CA ASP A 59 6.88 -2.10 -4.94
C ASP A 59 7.14 -0.79 -5.70
N ASP A 60 8.12 0.02 -5.27
CA ASP A 60 8.58 1.24 -5.94
C ASP A 60 9.64 0.97 -7.03
N GLY A 61 10.05 -0.28 -7.22
CA GLY A 61 10.98 -0.73 -8.26
C GLY A 61 12.42 -0.89 -7.81
N HIS A 62 12.80 -0.42 -6.61
CA HIS A 62 14.16 -0.55 -6.10
C HIS A 62 14.47 -2.00 -5.67
N PHE A 63 15.74 -2.40 -5.79
CA PHE A 63 16.21 -3.69 -5.29
C PHE A 63 16.76 -3.51 -3.88
N LEU A 64 16.34 -4.39 -2.99
CA LEU A 64 16.73 -4.37 -1.58
C LEU A 64 17.29 -5.74 -1.18
N SER A 65 18.41 -5.72 -0.46
CA SER A 65 18.94 -6.90 0.23
C SER A 65 18.33 -7.01 1.63
N VAL A 66 17.66 -8.12 1.91
CA VAL A 66 16.97 -8.36 3.18
C VAL A 66 17.69 -9.42 3.97
N HIS A 67 18.48 -9.02 4.96
CA HIS A 67 19.21 -9.94 5.82
C HIS A 67 18.29 -10.59 6.85
N LEU A 68 18.27 -11.92 6.85
CA LEU A 68 17.54 -12.76 7.78
C LEU A 68 18.48 -13.22 8.91
N ARG A 69 17.96 -13.26 10.14
CA ARG A 69 18.68 -13.72 11.33
C ARG A 69 17.83 -14.74 12.07
N ASP A 70 18.42 -15.46 13.01
CA ASP A 70 17.68 -16.39 13.89
C ASP A 70 16.61 -15.67 14.72
N SER A 71 16.81 -14.37 14.99
CA SER A 71 15.84 -13.51 15.66
C SER A 71 14.72 -12.98 14.74
N THR A 72 14.78 -13.24 13.43
CA THR A 72 13.76 -12.79 12.48
C THR A 72 12.48 -13.60 12.70
N ARG A 73 11.37 -12.91 12.93
CA ARG A 73 10.06 -13.56 13.10
C ARG A 73 9.35 -13.69 11.76
N TYR A 74 8.78 -14.85 11.50
CA TYR A 74 8.11 -15.13 10.23
C TYR A 74 6.60 -15.21 10.43
N ARG A 75 5.84 -14.58 9.54
CA ARG A 75 4.40 -14.75 9.47
C ARG A 75 4.00 -15.34 8.14
N VAL A 76 3.16 -16.37 8.15
CA VAL A 76 2.56 -16.96 6.96
C VAL A 76 1.05 -16.82 7.09
N ASP A 77 0.43 -16.14 6.14
CA ASP A 77 -1.01 -15.83 6.14
C ASP A 77 -1.48 -15.15 7.43
N GLY A 78 -0.63 -14.28 7.97
CA GLY A 78 -0.87 -13.54 9.22
C GLY A 78 -0.53 -14.29 10.52
N ALA A 79 -0.38 -15.61 10.48
CA ALA A 79 -0.01 -16.42 11.64
C ALA A 79 1.51 -16.41 11.86
N LEU A 80 1.95 -16.26 13.11
CA LEU A 80 3.37 -16.39 13.46
C LEU A 80 3.78 -17.86 13.36
N VAL A 81 4.84 -18.15 12.60
CA VAL A 81 5.38 -19.50 12.46
C VAL A 81 6.71 -19.63 13.22
N ALA A 82 6.94 -20.80 13.81
CA ALA A 82 8.11 -21.05 14.64
C ALA A 82 9.39 -21.30 13.82
N ALA A 83 9.26 -21.92 12.64
CA ALA A 83 10.37 -22.18 11.74
C ALA A 83 10.42 -21.16 10.61
N ARG A 84 11.62 -20.96 10.04
CA ARG A 84 11.77 -20.19 8.81
C ARG A 84 10.98 -20.86 7.68
N PRO A 85 10.04 -20.17 7.02
CA PRO A 85 9.36 -20.70 5.86
C PRO A 85 10.32 -20.80 4.67
N THR A 86 10.02 -21.71 3.75
CA THR A 86 10.67 -21.75 2.44
C THR A 86 10.23 -20.53 1.65
N PHE A 87 11.20 -19.77 1.13
CA PHE A 87 10.94 -18.63 0.25
C PHE A 87 11.08 -19.07 -1.20
N HIS A 88 10.29 -18.47 -2.09
CA HIS A 88 10.34 -18.71 -3.52
C HIS A 88 10.56 -17.41 -4.28
N GLU A 89 11.24 -17.47 -5.42
CA GLU A 89 11.28 -16.35 -6.36
C GLU A 89 9.86 -16.04 -6.87
N GLY A 90 9.54 -14.76 -7.06
CA GLY A 90 8.19 -14.30 -7.40
C GLY A 90 7.26 -14.11 -6.19
N GLN A 91 7.65 -14.59 -5.00
CA GLN A 91 6.84 -14.49 -3.80
C GLN A 91 6.82 -13.05 -3.25
N ARG A 92 5.63 -12.49 -3.05
CA ARG A 92 5.45 -11.22 -2.35
C ARG A 92 5.63 -11.36 -0.86
N VAL A 93 6.43 -10.44 -0.33
CA VAL A 93 6.76 -10.33 1.07
C VAL A 93 6.46 -8.93 1.58
N ARG A 94 6.16 -8.84 2.88
CA ARG A 94 6.20 -7.60 3.63
C ARG A 94 7.31 -7.70 4.67
N VAL A 95 8.20 -6.72 4.67
CA VAL A 95 9.35 -6.69 5.56
C VAL A 95 9.20 -5.53 6.53
N LEU A 96 9.44 -5.82 7.81
CA LEU A 96 9.66 -4.84 8.86
C LEU A 96 11.04 -5.10 9.45
N GLY A 97 11.88 -4.08 9.51
CA GLY A 97 13.27 -4.23 9.92
C GLY A 97 13.93 -2.91 10.27
N THR A 98 15.25 -2.89 10.17
CA THR A 98 16.09 -1.72 10.38
C THR A 98 17.00 -1.58 9.18
N TRP A 99 17.10 -0.38 8.62
CA TRP A 99 18.06 -0.07 7.56
C TRP A 99 19.49 -0.23 8.09
N LEU A 100 20.33 -0.93 7.34
CA LEU A 100 21.77 -0.99 7.57
C LEU A 100 22.51 0.02 6.69
N ASP A 101 22.02 0.21 5.47
CA ASP A 101 22.43 1.20 4.48
C ASP A 101 21.22 1.49 3.55
N ASP A 102 21.43 2.18 2.43
CA ASP A 102 20.36 2.62 1.52
C ASP A 102 19.65 1.47 0.78
N GLU A 103 20.28 0.30 0.66
CA GLU A 103 19.75 -0.84 -0.09
C GLU A 103 19.62 -2.11 0.77
N THR A 104 20.13 -2.09 2.00
CA THR A 104 20.20 -3.26 2.88
C THR A 104 19.34 -3.08 4.12
N VAL A 105 18.47 -4.07 4.38
CA VAL A 105 17.57 -4.12 5.54
C VAL A 105 17.84 -5.35 6.38
N ARG A 106 18.05 -5.15 7.68
CA ARG A 106 18.01 -6.23 8.68
C ARG A 106 16.56 -6.53 9.06
N ALA A 107 16.05 -7.70 8.68
CA ALA A 107 14.66 -8.07 8.93
C ALA A 107 14.40 -8.42 10.40
N ARG A 108 13.38 -7.80 10.98
CA ARG A 108 12.82 -8.17 12.29
C ARG A 108 11.58 -9.04 12.13
N VAL A 109 10.74 -8.74 11.14
CA VAL A 109 9.57 -9.52 10.77
C VAL A 109 9.50 -9.62 9.25
N VAL A 110 9.34 -10.83 8.73
CA VAL A 110 9.01 -11.09 7.33
C VAL A 110 7.65 -11.76 7.29
N SER A 111 6.71 -11.17 6.55
CA SER A 111 5.37 -11.70 6.39
C SER A 111 5.14 -12.12 4.94
N ILE A 112 4.77 -13.36 4.76
CA ILE A 112 4.40 -13.98 3.49
C ILE A 112 2.88 -14.19 3.54
N ASN A 113 2.18 -13.80 2.49
CA ASN A 113 0.79 -14.17 2.29
C ASN A 113 0.75 -15.10 1.08
N ASP A 114 1.06 -16.38 1.31
CA ASP A 114 1.29 -17.37 0.25
C ASP A 114 0.01 -17.82 -0.43
N ARG A 115 -1.13 -17.75 0.25
CA ARG A 115 -2.33 -18.48 -0.19
C ARG A 115 -2.81 -18.18 -1.60
N TRP A 116 -2.44 -17.05 -2.20
CA TRP A 116 -3.05 -16.60 -3.44
C TRP A 116 -2.06 -16.02 -4.46
N GLN A 117 -0.74 -16.07 -4.22
CA GLN A 117 0.23 -15.35 -5.06
C GLN A 117 0.52 -16.03 -6.40
N ASP A 118 0.59 -17.35 -6.41
CA ASP A 118 0.82 -18.12 -7.65
C ASP A 118 -0.49 -18.45 -8.39
N LEU A 119 -1.62 -18.07 -7.79
CA LEU A 119 -2.90 -18.25 -8.45
C LEU A 119 -3.08 -17.21 -9.55
N PRO A 120 -3.68 -17.57 -10.69
CA PRO A 120 -4.14 -16.61 -11.68
C PRO A 120 -4.90 -15.45 -11.06
N HIS A 121 -4.56 -14.24 -11.50
CA HIS A 121 -5.24 -13.01 -11.13
C HIS A 121 -5.86 -12.41 -12.38
N ILE A 122 -7.13 -12.04 -12.29
CA ILE A 122 -7.80 -11.30 -13.35
C ILE A 122 -8.39 -10.01 -12.80
N GLN A 123 -8.35 -8.97 -13.62
CA GLN A 123 -9.11 -7.74 -13.44
C GLN A 123 -10.05 -7.62 -14.63
N ALA A 124 -11.33 -7.49 -14.37
CA ALA A 124 -12.37 -7.62 -15.37
C ALA A 124 -13.61 -6.81 -15.02
N THR A 125 -14.48 -6.64 -16.00
CA THR A 125 -15.81 -6.06 -15.85
C THR A 125 -16.84 -7.17 -15.91
N VAL A 126 -17.77 -7.22 -14.95
CA VAL A 126 -18.87 -8.17 -14.95
C VAL A 126 -19.78 -7.87 -16.14
N LEU A 127 -20.00 -8.86 -17.00
CA LEU A 127 -20.97 -8.77 -18.09
C LEU A 127 -22.31 -9.35 -17.70
N GLN A 128 -22.29 -10.49 -17.00
CA GLN A 128 -23.50 -11.19 -16.59
C GLN A 128 -23.28 -11.89 -15.26
N VAL A 129 -24.32 -11.87 -14.42
CA VAL A 129 -24.31 -12.46 -13.08
C VAL A 129 -25.20 -13.68 -13.05
N PHE A 130 -24.66 -14.82 -12.62
CA PHE A 130 -25.38 -16.06 -12.40
C PHE A 130 -25.33 -16.46 -10.92
N PRO A 131 -26.14 -17.45 -10.48
CA PRO A 131 -26.13 -17.90 -9.09
C PRO A 131 -24.75 -18.32 -8.58
N ASN A 132 -23.95 -19.04 -9.36
CA ASN A 132 -22.63 -19.55 -8.88
C ASN A 132 -21.48 -19.18 -9.83
N MET A 133 -21.66 -18.18 -10.69
CA MET A 133 -20.60 -17.71 -11.57
C MET A 133 -20.82 -16.28 -12.03
N LEU A 134 -19.75 -15.65 -12.49
CA LEU A 134 -19.74 -14.37 -13.18
C LEU A 134 -19.15 -14.60 -14.57
N GLN A 135 -19.84 -14.13 -15.61
CA GLN A 135 -19.17 -13.89 -16.88
C GLN A 135 -18.55 -12.51 -16.81
N VAL A 136 -17.24 -12.44 -17.08
CA VAL A 136 -16.47 -11.21 -16.99
C VAL A 136 -15.70 -10.97 -18.28
N LYS A 137 -15.51 -9.69 -18.63
CA LYS A 137 -14.64 -9.26 -19.72
C LYS A 137 -13.38 -8.68 -19.14
N ARG A 138 -12.24 -9.29 -19.42
CA ARG A 138 -10.93 -8.79 -19.03
C ARG A 138 -10.59 -7.51 -19.77
N LEU A 139 -9.57 -6.80 -19.25
CA LEU A 139 -9.07 -5.57 -19.87
C LEU A 139 -8.52 -5.77 -21.30
N ASP A 140 -8.00 -6.96 -21.60
CA ASP A 140 -7.53 -7.37 -22.94
C ASP A 140 -8.68 -7.77 -23.89
N GLY A 141 -9.93 -7.71 -23.42
CA GLY A 141 -11.12 -8.01 -24.20
C GLY A 141 -11.55 -9.47 -24.17
N VAL A 142 -10.77 -10.37 -23.56
CA VAL A 142 -11.08 -11.79 -23.44
C VAL A 142 -12.24 -12.01 -22.47
N LEU A 143 -13.15 -12.90 -22.84
CA LEU A 143 -14.24 -13.35 -21.97
C LEU A 143 -13.75 -14.48 -21.07
N GLU A 144 -14.04 -14.39 -19.78
CA GLU A 144 -13.66 -15.41 -18.80
C GLU A 144 -14.83 -15.64 -17.84
N THR A 145 -14.96 -16.88 -17.37
CA THR A 145 -15.97 -17.29 -16.40
C THR A 145 -15.32 -17.47 -15.03
N VAL A 146 -15.80 -16.72 -14.03
CA VAL A 146 -15.37 -16.87 -12.63
C VAL A 146 -16.42 -17.67 -11.89
N ARG A 147 -16.13 -18.92 -11.56
CA ARG A 147 -16.99 -19.75 -10.68
C ARG A 147 -16.85 -19.30 -9.24
N LEU A 148 -17.97 -19.22 -8.55
CA LEU A 148 -18.09 -18.86 -7.14
C LEU A 148 -18.59 -20.10 -6.38
N ASN A 149 -17.99 -20.37 -5.23
CA ASN A 149 -18.36 -21.48 -4.36
C ASN A 149 -18.39 -21.02 -2.89
N GLU A 150 -18.71 -21.94 -1.99
CA GLU A 150 -18.82 -21.67 -0.54
C GLU A 150 -17.49 -21.24 0.09
N ASP A 151 -16.36 -21.64 -0.49
CA ASP A 151 -15.02 -21.25 -0.05
C ASP A 151 -14.56 -19.90 -0.64
N THR A 152 -15.34 -19.28 -1.54
CA THR A 152 -14.97 -18.00 -2.15
C THR A 152 -14.99 -16.91 -1.09
N ILE A 153 -13.83 -16.29 -0.88
CA ILE A 153 -13.71 -15.12 0.00
C ILE A 153 -14.11 -13.87 -0.79
N TYR A 154 -15.09 -13.14 -0.26
CA TYR A 154 -15.53 -11.89 -0.86
C TYR A 154 -14.88 -10.70 -0.18
N VAL A 155 -14.45 -9.74 -1.00
CA VAL A 155 -13.87 -8.48 -0.53
C VAL A 155 -14.59 -7.33 -1.20
N VAL A 156 -15.30 -6.51 -0.43
CA VAL A 156 -15.94 -5.29 -0.94
C VAL A 156 -15.19 -4.11 -0.36
N ASP A 157 -14.76 -3.18 -1.21
CA ASP A 157 -14.02 -2.02 -0.72
C ASP A 157 -12.80 -2.44 0.13
N GLY A 158 -12.05 -3.45 -0.31
CA GLY A 158 -10.87 -3.93 0.44
C GLY A 158 -11.16 -4.49 1.84
N LEU A 159 -12.43 -4.63 2.24
CA LEU A 159 -12.86 -5.26 3.47
C LEU A 159 -13.47 -6.63 3.14
N ARG A 160 -13.06 -7.65 3.89
CA ARG A 160 -13.65 -8.99 3.76
C ARG A 160 -15.09 -8.93 4.26
N VAL A 161 -16.02 -9.45 3.46
CA VAL A 161 -17.43 -9.59 3.85
C VAL A 161 -17.76 -11.05 4.10
N ALA A 162 -18.63 -11.30 5.09
CA ALA A 162 -18.99 -12.65 5.51
C ALA A 162 -19.98 -13.32 4.55
N THR A 163 -20.79 -12.52 3.86
CA THR A 163 -21.81 -12.96 2.93
C THR A 163 -21.44 -12.59 1.50
N ARG A 164 -21.97 -13.35 0.53
CA ARG A 164 -21.80 -13.04 -0.87
C ARG A 164 -22.39 -11.66 -1.18
N PRO A 165 -21.61 -10.73 -1.74
CA PRO A 165 -22.11 -9.43 -2.14
C PRO A 165 -22.99 -9.54 -3.39
N VAL A 166 -23.85 -8.54 -3.58
CA VAL A 166 -24.63 -8.41 -4.81
C VAL A 166 -23.71 -7.89 -5.91
N PHE A 167 -23.45 -8.74 -6.91
CA PHE A 167 -22.73 -8.34 -8.12
C PHE A 167 -23.68 -7.66 -9.10
N ARG A 168 -23.18 -6.71 -9.88
CA ARG A 168 -23.93 -6.02 -10.93
C ARG A 168 -23.20 -6.10 -12.27
N GLU A 169 -23.95 -6.13 -13.35
CA GLU A 169 -23.40 -5.95 -14.70
C GLU A 169 -22.74 -4.55 -14.79
N GLY A 170 -21.62 -4.47 -15.53
CA GLY A 170 -20.78 -3.28 -15.60
C GLY A 170 -19.83 -3.07 -14.42
N GLN A 171 -19.95 -3.85 -13.34
CA GLN A 171 -19.11 -3.68 -12.15
C GLN A 171 -17.68 -4.18 -12.37
N SER A 172 -16.69 -3.42 -11.88
CA SER A 172 -15.30 -3.87 -11.92
C SER A 172 -15.00 -4.83 -10.77
N VAL A 173 -14.43 -5.96 -11.12
CA VAL A 173 -14.03 -7.00 -10.18
C VAL A 173 -12.57 -7.37 -10.41
N ARG A 174 -11.90 -7.76 -9.32
CA ARG A 174 -10.65 -8.49 -9.38
C ARG A 174 -10.88 -9.85 -8.74
N ALA A 175 -10.56 -10.91 -9.46
CA ALA A 175 -10.68 -12.27 -8.97
C ALA A 175 -9.30 -12.94 -8.94
N VAL A 176 -9.08 -13.75 -7.92
CA VAL A 176 -7.89 -14.59 -7.73
C VAL A 176 -8.37 -16.00 -7.50
N GLY A 177 -7.79 -16.98 -8.20
CA GLY A 177 -8.37 -18.31 -8.21
C GLY A 177 -7.56 -19.34 -8.98
N THR A 178 -8.01 -20.58 -8.94
CA THR A 178 -7.37 -21.68 -9.67
C THR A 178 -7.97 -21.77 -11.08
N ARG A 179 -7.13 -21.87 -12.10
CA ARG A 179 -7.56 -22.11 -13.48
C ARG A 179 -8.19 -23.50 -13.59
N ILE A 180 -9.38 -23.60 -14.18
CA ILE A 180 -10.01 -24.89 -14.52
C ILE A 180 -9.67 -25.23 -15.97
N ASP A 181 -9.82 -24.25 -16.85
CA ASP A 181 -9.50 -24.29 -18.28
C ASP A 181 -9.14 -22.86 -18.76
N ASP A 182 -8.90 -22.68 -20.05
CA ASP A 182 -8.43 -21.40 -20.61
C ASP A 182 -9.41 -20.24 -20.38
N GLU A 183 -10.71 -20.54 -20.27
CA GLU A 183 -11.79 -19.55 -20.16
C GLU A 183 -12.48 -19.57 -18.80
N THR A 184 -12.09 -20.48 -17.89
CA THR A 184 -12.76 -20.67 -16.60
C THR A 184 -11.78 -20.69 -15.44
N MET A 185 -12.09 -19.89 -14.43
CA MET A 185 -11.38 -19.83 -13.17
C MET A 185 -12.30 -20.10 -11.99
N ASN A 186 -11.84 -20.89 -11.02
CA ASN A 186 -12.48 -21.05 -9.72
C ASN A 186 -12.06 -19.93 -8.77
N GLY A 187 -12.94 -18.97 -8.52
CA GLY A 187 -12.68 -17.80 -7.70
C GLY A 187 -12.46 -18.17 -6.23
N LYS A 188 -11.24 -17.96 -5.74
CA LYS A 188 -10.88 -18.14 -4.33
C LYS A 188 -11.02 -16.84 -3.54
N VAL A 189 -10.64 -15.73 -4.15
CA VAL A 189 -10.91 -14.38 -3.66
C VAL A 189 -11.54 -13.58 -4.78
N VAL A 190 -12.73 -13.04 -4.54
CA VAL A 190 -13.38 -12.12 -5.48
C VAL A 190 -13.57 -10.79 -4.78
N SER A 191 -12.85 -9.81 -5.29
CA SER A 191 -12.90 -8.44 -4.83
C SER A 191 -13.71 -7.57 -5.77
N ILE A 192 -14.67 -6.86 -5.20
CA ILE A 192 -15.40 -5.80 -5.87
C ILE A 192 -14.65 -4.51 -5.59
N ASP A 193 -14.13 -3.90 -6.66
CA ASP A 193 -13.55 -2.56 -6.59
C ASP A 193 -14.60 -1.55 -7.07
N ASP A 194 -15.64 -1.36 -6.24
CA ASP A 194 -16.68 -0.33 -6.44
C ASP A 194 -16.08 1.10 -6.36
N ARG A 195 -14.77 1.21 -6.15
CA ARG A 195 -14.02 2.42 -5.86
C ARG A 195 -13.63 3.24 -7.07
N ARG A 196 -13.80 2.74 -8.29
CA ARG A 196 -13.29 3.43 -9.49
C ARG A 196 -14.34 4.21 -10.28
N ALA A 197 -15.60 3.80 -10.28
CA ALA A 197 -16.61 4.53 -11.07
C ALA A 197 -17.12 5.78 -10.34
N ASP A 198 -17.26 5.74 -9.02
CA ASP A 198 -17.99 6.79 -8.28
C ASP A 198 -17.17 7.54 -7.22
N ARG A 199 -15.88 7.21 -7.05
CA ARG A 199 -15.04 7.99 -6.12
C ARG A 199 -14.61 9.29 -6.75
N VAL A 200 -15.08 10.37 -6.16
CA VAL A 200 -14.70 11.73 -6.56
C VAL A 200 -13.88 12.39 -5.46
N ARG A 201 -13.00 13.29 -5.89
CA ARG A 201 -12.34 14.24 -5.00
C ARG A 201 -12.64 15.63 -5.51
N PHE A 202 -13.14 16.48 -4.63
CA PHE A 202 -13.41 17.87 -4.96
C PHE A 202 -13.14 18.78 -3.77
N ALA A 203 -12.82 20.04 -4.06
CA ALA A 203 -12.87 21.13 -3.11
C ALA A 203 -14.26 21.78 -3.16
N ALA A 204 -14.71 22.27 -2.02
CA ALA A 204 -15.99 22.96 -1.90
C ALA A 204 -16.01 23.88 -0.67
N THR A 205 -16.95 24.81 -0.66
CA THR A 205 -17.27 25.66 0.49
C THR A 205 -18.59 25.17 1.09
N VAL A 206 -18.64 24.98 2.40
CA VAL A 206 -19.88 24.63 3.12
C VAL A 206 -20.85 25.81 3.04
N THR A 207 -22.06 25.56 2.54
CA THR A 207 -23.13 26.57 2.47
C THR A 207 -24.20 26.31 3.52
N GLU A 208 -24.42 25.06 3.92
CA GLU A 208 -25.37 24.72 4.99
C GLU A 208 -24.95 23.42 5.68
N VAL A 209 -25.29 23.28 6.96
CA VAL A 209 -25.07 22.07 7.76
C VAL A 209 -26.41 21.62 8.34
N ALA A 210 -26.94 20.50 7.82
CA ALA A 210 -28.21 19.92 8.23
C ALA A 210 -27.98 18.52 8.82
N GLY A 211 -27.70 18.44 10.12
CA GLY A 211 -27.47 17.16 10.81
C GLY A 211 -26.22 16.43 10.29
N ASP A 212 -26.39 15.29 9.63
CA ASP A 212 -25.34 14.52 8.96
C ASP A 212 -25.10 14.92 7.49
N LEU A 213 -25.83 15.90 6.99
CA LEU A 213 -25.71 16.38 5.62
C LEU A 213 -25.01 17.74 5.56
N LEU A 214 -24.01 17.86 4.68
CA LEU A 214 -23.47 19.14 4.26
C LEU A 214 -24.04 19.50 2.88
N ILE A 215 -24.53 20.73 2.75
CA ILE A 215 -24.73 21.34 1.44
C ILE A 215 -23.48 22.15 1.16
N VAL A 216 -22.85 21.88 0.02
CA VAL A 216 -21.56 22.51 -0.32
C VAL A 216 -21.58 23.00 -1.75
N ARG A 217 -20.93 24.14 -1.98
CA ARG A 217 -20.72 24.71 -3.31
C ARG A 217 -19.32 24.36 -3.79
N ARG A 218 -19.23 23.64 -4.90
CA ARG A 218 -17.97 23.25 -5.55
C ARG A 218 -17.35 24.43 -6.30
N ASP A 219 -16.07 24.30 -6.65
CA ASP A 219 -15.33 25.32 -7.41
C ASP A 219 -15.94 25.59 -8.80
N ASP A 220 -16.64 24.60 -9.39
CA ASP A 220 -17.40 24.75 -10.65
C ASP A 220 -18.74 25.48 -10.46
N GLY A 221 -19.04 25.93 -9.24
CA GLY A 221 -20.27 26.63 -8.89
C GLY A 221 -21.46 25.71 -8.59
N ALA A 222 -21.34 24.39 -8.79
CA ALA A 222 -22.41 23.44 -8.54
C ALA A 222 -22.64 23.25 -7.03
N TYR A 223 -23.91 23.11 -6.66
CA TYR A 223 -24.31 22.69 -5.31
C TYR A 223 -24.43 21.18 -5.26
N VAL A 224 -23.85 20.58 -4.23
CA VAL A 224 -23.90 19.13 -4.00
C VAL A 224 -24.16 18.83 -2.53
N PHE A 225 -24.72 17.65 -2.29
CA PHE A 225 -25.09 17.13 -0.98
C PHE A 225 -24.03 16.11 -0.54
N VAL A 226 -23.41 16.33 0.62
CA VAL A 226 -22.39 15.42 1.16
C VAL A 226 -22.89 14.83 2.47
N LYS A 227 -23.31 13.55 2.42
CA LYS A 227 -23.66 12.76 3.60
C LYS A 227 -22.40 12.38 4.37
N LEU A 228 -22.33 12.79 5.62
CA LEU A 228 -21.26 12.48 6.54
C LEU A 228 -21.58 11.18 7.26
N SER A 229 -20.82 10.13 6.95
CA SER A 229 -20.97 8.81 7.57
C SER A 229 -20.12 8.71 8.83
N GLU A 230 -20.56 7.88 9.80
CA GLU A 230 -19.76 7.52 10.98
C GLU A 230 -18.42 6.86 10.60
N ASP A 231 -18.34 6.21 9.43
CA ASP A 231 -17.13 5.58 8.92
C ASP A 231 -16.18 6.54 8.18
N ALA A 232 -16.53 7.83 8.08
CA ALA A 232 -15.71 8.81 7.39
C ALA A 232 -14.50 9.23 8.23
N TYR A 233 -13.34 9.38 7.59
CA TYR A 233 -12.14 9.90 8.24
C TYR A 233 -12.08 11.41 8.14
N TYR A 234 -11.88 12.08 9.28
CA TYR A 234 -11.85 13.54 9.34
C TYR A 234 -10.43 14.04 9.58
N PHE A 235 -10.04 15.09 8.87
CA PHE A 235 -8.72 15.69 8.98
C PHE A 235 -8.84 17.18 9.23
N ILE A 236 -8.19 17.66 10.29
CA ILE A 236 -8.07 19.08 10.61
C ILE A 236 -6.60 19.47 10.45
N ASN A 237 -6.32 20.45 9.60
CA ASN A 237 -4.94 20.87 9.27
C ASN A 237 -4.04 19.68 8.87
N GLY A 238 -4.61 18.72 8.13
CA GLY A 238 -3.93 17.51 7.66
C GLY A 238 -3.75 16.41 8.71
N LYS A 239 -4.14 16.61 9.97
CA LYS A 239 -4.07 15.60 11.04
C LYS A 239 -5.40 14.87 11.18
N LEU A 240 -5.35 13.54 11.22
CA LEU A 240 -6.53 12.70 11.46
C LEU A 240 -7.09 13.01 12.85
N VAL A 241 -8.39 13.26 12.95
CA VAL A 241 -9.11 13.43 14.21
C VAL A 241 -10.08 12.27 14.42
N PRO A 242 -10.23 11.78 15.67
CA PRO A 242 -11.04 10.60 15.96
C PRO A 242 -12.55 10.87 15.96
N ARG A 243 -12.97 12.15 15.88
CA ARG A 243 -14.37 12.56 15.90
C ARG A 243 -14.65 13.52 14.75
N ARG A 244 -15.88 13.48 14.26
CA ARG A 244 -16.40 14.45 13.29
C ARG A 244 -16.22 15.88 13.83
N PRO A 245 -15.55 16.79 13.08
CA PRO A 245 -15.47 18.18 13.47
C PRO A 245 -16.81 18.88 13.27
N LEU A 246 -17.00 19.98 13.99
CA LEU A 246 -18.12 20.88 13.75
C LEU A 246 -17.82 21.68 12.48
N PHE A 247 -18.60 21.46 11.43
CA PHE A 247 -18.50 22.24 10.19
C PHE A 247 -19.31 23.53 10.33
N ARG A 248 -18.83 24.62 9.71
CA ARG A 248 -19.50 25.92 9.70
C ARG A 248 -19.78 26.37 8.26
N GLU A 249 -20.81 27.18 8.08
CA GLU A 249 -21.04 27.87 6.81
C GLU A 249 -19.84 28.75 6.46
N GLY A 250 -19.47 28.79 5.18
CA GLY A 250 -18.28 29.47 4.66
C GLY A 250 -16.98 28.68 4.79
N GLU A 251 -16.98 27.52 5.45
CA GLU A 251 -15.78 26.72 5.65
C GLU A 251 -15.32 26.03 4.36
N ALA A 252 -14.06 26.19 4.00
CA ALA A 252 -13.46 25.52 2.86
C ALA A 252 -13.04 24.10 3.22
N ILE A 253 -13.58 23.13 2.49
CA ILE A 253 -13.30 21.71 2.70
C ILE A 253 -12.76 21.05 1.42
N ARG A 254 -12.08 19.92 1.60
CA ARG A 254 -11.83 18.97 0.51
C ARG A 254 -12.46 17.64 0.90
N VAL A 255 -13.20 17.05 -0.03
CA VAL A 255 -13.92 15.80 0.20
C VAL A 255 -13.38 14.74 -0.74
N VAL A 256 -13.14 13.54 -0.19
CA VAL A 256 -13.07 12.31 -0.97
C VAL A 256 -14.36 11.56 -0.67
N ALA A 257 -15.18 11.34 -1.69
CA ALA A 257 -16.53 10.82 -1.52
C ALA A 257 -16.84 9.71 -2.55
N VAL A 258 -17.91 8.96 -2.32
CA VAL A 258 -18.55 8.09 -3.31
C VAL A 258 -19.83 8.76 -3.76
N ARG A 259 -20.05 8.88 -5.07
CA ARG A 259 -21.30 9.35 -5.65
C ARG A 259 -22.42 8.36 -5.33
N ILE A 260 -23.53 8.86 -4.79
CA ILE A 260 -24.78 8.10 -4.59
C ILE A 260 -25.72 8.37 -5.76
N ASP A 261 -25.82 9.62 -6.18
CA ASP A 261 -26.58 10.09 -7.35
C ASP A 261 -25.90 11.35 -7.94
N ASP A 262 -26.53 12.02 -8.90
CA ASP A 262 -25.92 13.15 -9.63
C ASP A 262 -25.45 14.30 -8.73
N ALA A 263 -26.15 14.55 -7.62
CA ALA A 263 -25.87 15.65 -6.70
C ALA A 263 -25.48 15.19 -5.30
N THR A 264 -25.64 13.91 -4.96
CA THR A 264 -25.43 13.38 -3.61
C THR A 264 -24.21 12.48 -3.53
N PHE A 265 -23.42 12.69 -2.48
CA PHE A 265 -22.17 12.00 -2.23
C PHE A 265 -22.13 11.51 -0.78
N ARG A 266 -21.55 10.32 -0.56
CA ARG A 266 -21.19 9.82 0.77
C ARG A 266 -19.71 10.10 1.04
N ALA A 267 -19.41 10.87 2.08
CA ALA A 267 -18.03 11.18 2.43
C ALA A 267 -17.27 9.93 2.91
N LEU A 268 -16.05 9.75 2.40
CA LEU A 268 -15.07 8.79 2.91
C LEU A 268 -13.98 9.49 3.71
N LYS A 269 -13.56 10.68 3.23
CA LYS A 269 -12.60 11.54 3.92
C LYS A 269 -13.03 13.00 3.77
N VAL A 270 -12.96 13.75 4.85
CA VAL A 270 -13.18 15.20 4.82
C VAL A 270 -11.96 15.89 5.42
N PHE A 271 -11.40 16.82 4.67
CA PHE A 271 -10.28 17.64 5.08
C PHE A 271 -10.78 19.06 5.27
N THR A 272 -10.49 19.64 6.42
CA THR A 272 -10.75 21.05 6.69
C THR A 272 -9.54 21.74 7.31
N ARG A 273 -9.54 23.07 7.26
CA ARG A 273 -8.60 23.93 7.98
C ARG A 273 -9.34 24.57 9.16
N VAL A 274 -8.66 24.72 10.29
CA VAL A 274 -9.21 25.53 11.38
C VAL A 274 -9.28 26.97 10.90
N ILE A 275 -10.50 27.52 10.82
CA ILE A 275 -10.68 28.96 10.78
C ILE A 275 -10.57 29.42 12.24
N PRO A 276 -9.53 30.20 12.62
CA PRO A 276 -9.45 30.74 13.97
C PRO A 276 -10.71 31.56 14.25
N GLU A 277 -11.27 31.41 15.46
CA GLU A 277 -12.38 32.27 15.90
C GLU A 277 -11.90 33.73 15.91
N PRO A 278 -12.70 34.68 15.39
CA PRO A 278 -12.43 36.10 15.56
C PRO A 278 -12.48 36.53 17.02
#